data_AF-A0A9E6R8I4-F1
#
_entry.id   AF-A0A9E6R8I4-F1
#
_cell.length_a   1.000
_cell.length_b   1.000
_cell.length_c   1.000
_cell.angle_alpha   90.00
_cell.angle_beta   90.00
_cell.angle_gamma   90.00
#
_symmetry.space_group_name_H-M   'P 1'
#
loop_
_entity.id
_entity.type
_entity.pdbx_description
1 polymer ?
#
loop_
_entity_poly.entity_id
_entity_poly.type
_entity_poly.pdbx_seq_one_letter_code
_entity_poly.pdbx_strand_id
1 'polypeptide(L)'
;MLQRACLAHPDLHDLSPGALPTLRVMTAIDEAGRAEVCDRVIRLSAGGPRAVDNFNAGNIVAGLDEDGRIARAFRRAGGRVVEVERHPSTGAVLKGRRPPDLDAALALASRAHEAFRHGFSVIGWDVGLSETGPVLIEGNWSPGSDILALVFGRALGDTRLGALYRHHLGAASPEAWRAAKPIEGEPRGQEPALVERAALSV
;
A
#
# COMPACT_ATOMS: atom_id res chain seq x y z
N MET A 1 -13.60 6.79 -12.29
CA MET A 1 -12.44 6.21 -13.00
C MET A 1 -12.77 4.76 -13.33
N LEU A 2 -12.36 4.26 -14.49
CA LEU A 2 -12.44 2.84 -14.86
C LEU A 2 -11.02 2.33 -15.12
N GLN A 3 -10.68 1.15 -14.60
CA GLN A 3 -9.39 0.51 -14.79
C GLN A 3 -9.60 -0.96 -15.15
N ARG A 4 -8.69 -1.52 -15.97
CA ARG A 4 -8.72 -2.92 -16.36
C ARG A 4 -8.46 -3.82 -15.14
N ALA A 5 -9.31 -4.84 -14.96
CA ALA A 5 -9.07 -5.88 -13.96
C ALA A 5 -7.80 -6.68 -14.32
N CYS A 6 -6.92 -6.88 -13.35
CA CYS A 6 -5.68 -7.63 -13.52
C CYS A 6 -5.80 -8.98 -12.81
N LEU A 7 -5.31 -10.05 -13.44
CA LEU A 7 -5.20 -11.36 -12.81
C LEU A 7 -3.91 -11.44 -11.98
N ALA A 8 -3.98 -12.12 -10.84
CA ALA A 8 -2.84 -12.28 -9.94
C ALA A 8 -1.77 -13.18 -10.56
N HIS A 9 -0.50 -12.88 -10.27
CA HIS A 9 0.62 -13.74 -10.64
C HIS A 9 0.38 -15.19 -10.15
N PRO A 10 0.56 -16.22 -11.00
CA PRO A 10 0.28 -17.62 -10.63
C PRO A 10 0.96 -18.09 -9.34
N ASP A 11 2.24 -17.74 -9.14
CA ASP A 11 3.02 -18.10 -7.94
C ASP A 11 2.49 -17.52 -6.62
N LEU A 12 1.46 -16.66 -6.66
CA LEU A 12 0.82 -16.07 -5.50
C LEU A 12 -0.61 -16.57 -5.28
N HIS A 13 -1.14 -17.47 -6.12
CA HIS A 13 -2.51 -17.97 -5.97
C HIS A 13 -2.72 -18.71 -4.65
N ASP A 14 -1.67 -19.37 -4.13
CA ASP A 14 -1.70 -20.05 -2.83
C ASP A 14 -1.63 -19.07 -1.65
N LEU A 15 -1.06 -17.88 -1.85
CA LEU A 15 -0.89 -16.85 -0.83
C LEU A 15 -1.99 -15.79 -0.82
N SER A 16 -2.65 -15.54 -1.96
CA SER A 16 -3.73 -14.55 -2.10
C SER A 16 -4.83 -15.08 -3.02
N PRO A 17 -5.56 -16.13 -2.61
CA PRO A 17 -6.61 -16.71 -3.43
C PRO A 17 -7.74 -15.70 -3.68
N GLY A 18 -8.14 -15.57 -4.94
CA GLY A 18 -9.30 -14.78 -5.36
C GLY A 18 -9.12 -13.27 -5.33
N ALA A 19 -7.93 -12.74 -5.04
CA ALA A 19 -7.65 -11.31 -5.12
C ALA A 19 -6.22 -11.03 -5.60
N LEU A 20 -6.04 -9.93 -6.33
CA LEU A 20 -4.73 -9.41 -6.70
C LEU A 20 -3.96 -9.01 -5.44
N PRO A 21 -2.84 -9.66 -5.10
CA PRO A 21 -1.99 -9.22 -4.00
C PRO A 21 -1.26 -7.94 -4.39
N THR A 22 -1.12 -7.04 -3.42
CA THR A 22 -0.46 -5.75 -3.60
C THR A 22 0.70 -5.55 -2.65
N LEU A 23 1.77 -4.95 -3.13
CA LEU A 23 2.81 -4.36 -2.31
C LEU A 23 2.40 -2.94 -1.92
N ARG A 24 2.37 -2.66 -0.63
CA ARG A 24 2.44 -1.29 -0.10
C ARG A 24 3.91 -0.91 -0.03
N VAL A 25 4.33 -0.07 -0.97
CA VAL A 25 5.71 0.44 -1.07
C VAL A 25 5.74 1.87 -0.59
N MET A 26 6.46 2.11 0.50
CA MET A 26 6.61 3.43 1.09
C MET A 26 7.81 4.11 0.47
N THR A 27 7.58 5.19 -0.26
CA THR A 27 8.64 6.00 -0.84
C THR A 27 8.68 7.39 -0.21
N ALA A 28 9.88 7.93 -0.08
CA ALA A 28 10.10 9.28 0.41
C ALA A 28 11.16 9.99 -0.44
N ILE A 29 11.13 11.32 -0.49
CA ILE A 29 12.20 12.10 -1.09
C ILE A 29 13.37 12.15 -0.11
N ASP A 30 14.54 11.70 -0.53
CA ASP A 30 15.76 11.70 0.25
C ASP A 30 16.33 13.12 0.42
N GLU A 31 17.38 13.25 1.23
CA GLU A 31 18.06 14.52 1.49
C GLU A 31 18.74 15.10 0.24
N ALA A 32 18.96 14.30 -0.80
CA ALA A 32 19.49 14.71 -2.10
C ALA A 32 18.38 15.05 -3.12
N GLY A 33 17.11 15.01 -2.72
CA GLY A 33 15.95 15.33 -3.57
C GLY A 33 15.51 14.22 -4.51
N ARG A 34 15.84 12.94 -4.23
CA ARG A 34 15.49 11.78 -5.06
C ARG A 34 14.53 10.84 -4.34
N ALA A 35 13.72 10.10 -5.09
CA ALA A 35 12.79 9.13 -4.54
C ALA A 35 13.50 7.86 -4.02
N GLU A 36 13.35 7.57 -2.74
CA GLU A 36 13.91 6.42 -2.04
C GLU A 36 12.80 5.48 -1.54
N VAL A 37 12.96 4.17 -1.77
CA VAL A 37 12.09 3.15 -1.15
C VAL A 37 12.52 2.91 0.28
N CYS A 38 11.69 3.31 1.24
CA CYS A 38 12.00 3.23 2.67
C CYS A 38 11.54 1.92 3.32
N ASP A 39 10.35 1.44 2.95
CA ASP A 39 9.73 0.26 3.52
C ASP A 39 8.79 -0.42 2.51
N ARG A 40 8.55 -1.71 2.69
CA ARG A 40 7.59 -2.47 1.89
C ARG A 40 6.90 -3.56 2.70
N VAL A 41 5.60 -3.72 2.47
CA VAL A 41 4.82 -4.85 2.98
C VAL A 41 3.95 -5.41 1.86
N ILE A 42 3.67 -6.71 1.90
CA ILE A 42 2.72 -7.34 0.98
C ILE A 42 1.38 -7.54 1.69
N ARG A 43 0.30 -7.21 1.01
CA ARG A 43 -1.07 -7.50 1.42
C ARG A 43 -1.56 -8.71 0.62
N LEU A 44 -2.24 -9.61 1.30
CA LEU A 44 -2.65 -10.91 0.77
C LEU A 44 -4.09 -11.18 1.19
N SER A 45 -4.95 -11.57 0.24
CA SER A 45 -6.32 -12.01 0.55
C SER A 45 -6.28 -13.22 1.47
N ALA A 46 -7.09 -13.25 2.52
CA ALA A 46 -7.26 -14.41 3.40
C ALA A 46 -8.23 -15.47 2.82
N GLY A 47 -8.66 -15.35 1.57
CA GLY A 47 -9.62 -16.24 0.91
C GLY A 47 -11.08 -15.96 1.29
N GLY A 48 -11.39 -14.72 1.67
CA GLY A 48 -12.77 -14.28 1.90
C GLY A 48 -13.59 -14.14 0.61
N PRO A 49 -14.90 -13.85 0.72
CA PRO A 49 -15.80 -13.77 -0.45
C PRO A 49 -15.59 -12.50 -1.30
N ARG A 50 -14.76 -11.56 -0.86
CA ARG A 50 -14.47 -10.30 -1.58
C ARG A 50 -13.11 -10.41 -2.23
N ALA A 51 -13.02 -10.00 -3.50
CA ALA A 51 -11.78 -9.94 -4.25
C ALA A 51 -10.92 -8.73 -3.86
N VAL A 52 -10.54 -8.64 -2.58
CA VAL A 52 -9.68 -7.58 -2.02
C VAL A 52 -8.65 -8.19 -1.07
N ASP A 53 -7.48 -7.57 -0.97
CA ASP A 53 -6.40 -7.96 -0.06
C ASP A 53 -6.23 -7.00 1.14
N ASN A 54 -7.07 -5.95 1.22
CA ASN A 54 -6.98 -4.92 2.25
C ASN A 54 -7.04 -5.50 3.67
N PHE A 55 -6.03 -5.22 4.49
CA PHE A 55 -5.90 -5.69 5.87
C PHE A 55 -7.12 -5.39 6.75
N ASN A 56 -7.76 -4.23 6.56
CA ASN A 56 -8.96 -3.86 7.34
C ASN A 56 -10.20 -4.70 6.99
N ALA A 57 -10.17 -5.44 5.88
CA ALA A 57 -11.21 -6.40 5.50
C ALA A 57 -10.99 -7.81 6.11
N GLY A 58 -10.02 -7.98 7.02
CA GLY A 58 -9.72 -9.28 7.65
C GLY A 58 -8.62 -10.08 6.93
N ASN A 59 -7.98 -9.46 5.94
CA ASN A 59 -6.90 -10.04 5.16
C ASN A 59 -5.55 -9.97 5.87
N ILE A 60 -4.51 -10.46 5.21
CA ILE A 60 -3.17 -10.59 5.75
C ILE A 60 -2.30 -9.43 5.29
N VAL A 61 -1.46 -8.94 6.18
CA VAL A 61 -0.30 -8.12 5.83
C VAL A 61 0.97 -8.82 6.30
N ALA A 62 2.01 -8.80 5.48
CA ALA A 62 3.29 -9.41 5.78
C ALA A 62 4.44 -8.42 5.54
N GLY A 63 5.31 -8.29 6.54
CA GLY A 63 6.55 -7.53 6.44
C GLY A 63 7.61 -8.31 5.68
N LEU A 64 8.32 -7.62 4.79
CA LEU A 64 9.43 -8.19 4.03
C LEU A 64 10.77 -7.79 4.67
N ASP A 65 11.68 -8.74 4.83
CA ASP A 65 13.06 -8.48 5.25
C ASP A 65 13.89 -7.82 4.13
N GLU A 66 15.19 -7.65 4.38
CA GLU A 66 16.13 -7.01 3.44
C GLU A 66 16.30 -7.80 2.14
N ASP A 67 16.15 -9.13 2.18
CA ASP A 67 16.17 -10.01 1.01
C ASP A 67 14.82 -10.04 0.27
N GLY A 68 13.81 -9.35 0.80
CA GLY A 68 12.46 -9.29 0.26
C GLY A 68 11.60 -10.51 0.61
N ARG A 69 11.98 -11.29 1.62
CA ARG A 69 11.23 -12.46 2.06
C ARG A 69 10.28 -12.10 3.19
N ILE A 70 9.14 -12.78 3.24
CA ILE A 70 8.18 -12.62 4.33
C ILE A 70 8.84 -13.04 5.65
N ALA A 71 9.00 -12.09 6.56
CA ALA A 71 9.55 -12.32 7.89
C ALA A 71 8.45 -12.63 8.92
N ARG A 72 7.42 -11.76 8.95
CA ARG A 72 6.28 -11.83 9.87
C ARG A 72 5.01 -11.44 9.16
N ALA A 73 3.90 -12.09 9.50
CA ALA A 73 2.60 -11.83 8.88
C ALA A 73 1.48 -11.78 9.93
N PHE A 74 0.51 -10.91 9.69
CA PHE A 74 -0.59 -10.65 10.63
C PHE A 74 -1.91 -10.57 9.88
N ARG A 75 -3.00 -10.89 10.56
CA ARG A 75 -4.37 -10.66 10.08
C ARG A 75 -5.29 -10.14 11.16
N ARG A 76 -6.40 -9.52 10.78
CA ARG A 76 -7.51 -9.23 11.69
C ARG A 76 -8.44 -10.44 11.79
N ALA A 77 -8.65 -10.95 12.99
CA ALA A 77 -9.52 -12.07 13.29
C ALA A 77 -10.31 -11.79 14.58
N GLY A 78 -11.64 -11.82 14.52
CA GLY A 78 -12.49 -11.59 15.70
C GLY A 78 -12.24 -10.25 16.39
N GLY A 79 -12.00 -9.18 15.63
CA GLY A 79 -11.70 -7.85 16.16
C GLY A 79 -10.28 -7.65 16.70
N ARG A 80 -9.43 -8.69 16.67
CA ARG A 80 -8.04 -8.63 17.14
C ARG A 80 -7.05 -8.78 15.99
N VAL A 81 -5.85 -8.25 16.16
CA VAL A 81 -4.72 -8.52 15.27
C VAL A 81 -3.98 -9.73 15.82
N VAL A 82 -3.76 -10.73 14.97
CA VAL A 82 -3.05 -11.97 15.32
C VAL A 82 -1.94 -12.23 14.33
N GLU A 83 -0.80 -12.70 14.82
CA GLU A 83 0.30 -13.19 13.98
C GLU A 83 -0.07 -14.55 13.38
N VAL A 84 0.34 -14.79 12.13
CA VAL A 84 0.05 -16.02 11.39
C VAL A 84 1.29 -16.50 10.63
N GLU A 85 1.55 -17.80 10.70
CA GLU A 85 2.65 -18.43 9.95
C GLU A 85 2.18 -19.07 8.64
N ARG A 86 0.89 -19.40 8.57
CA ARG A 86 0.24 -20.06 7.45
C ARG A 86 -0.98 -19.29 6.99
N HIS A 87 -1.23 -19.36 5.69
CA HIS A 87 -2.41 -18.81 5.07
C HIS A 87 -3.68 -19.52 5.59
N PRO A 88 -4.71 -18.80 6.07
CA PRO A 88 -5.82 -19.39 6.83
C PRO A 88 -6.75 -20.25 5.96
N SER A 89 -6.85 -20.02 4.65
CA SER A 89 -7.72 -20.82 3.77
C SER A 89 -6.98 -21.87 2.95
N THR A 90 -5.69 -21.66 2.64
CA THR A 90 -4.91 -22.56 1.76
C THR A 90 -3.88 -23.39 2.52
N GLY A 91 -3.54 -23.00 3.77
CA GLY A 91 -2.51 -23.67 4.58
C GLY A 91 -1.06 -23.40 4.15
N ALA A 92 -0.85 -22.62 3.09
CA ALA A 92 0.46 -22.29 2.55
C ALA A 92 1.34 -21.59 3.60
N VAL A 93 2.63 -21.93 3.64
CA VAL A 93 3.60 -21.28 4.54
C VAL A 93 3.90 -19.87 4.02
N LEU A 94 3.80 -18.88 4.90
CA LEU A 94 4.07 -17.48 4.57
C LEU A 94 5.56 -17.16 4.72
N LYS A 95 6.14 -17.52 5.86
CA LYS A 95 7.53 -17.17 6.22
C LYS A 95 8.53 -17.67 5.17
N GLY A 96 9.47 -16.81 4.79
CA GLY A 96 10.54 -17.11 3.83
C GLY A 96 10.13 -17.01 2.35
N ARG A 97 8.84 -16.86 2.04
CA ARG A 97 8.37 -16.63 0.66
C ARG A 97 8.82 -15.25 0.18
N ARG A 98 9.39 -15.19 -1.02
CA ARG A 98 9.73 -13.94 -1.71
C ARG A 98 8.67 -13.69 -2.80
N PRO A 99 7.99 -12.53 -2.83
CA PRO A 99 7.05 -12.23 -3.91
C PRO A 99 7.76 -12.21 -5.28
N PRO A 100 7.12 -12.71 -6.35
CA PRO A 100 7.62 -12.54 -7.72
C PRO A 100 7.67 -11.05 -8.08
N ASP A 101 8.58 -10.69 -8.99
CA ASP A 101 8.76 -9.33 -9.52
C ASP A 101 8.95 -8.21 -8.49
N LEU A 102 9.35 -8.55 -7.25
CA LEU A 102 9.52 -7.59 -6.17
C LEU A 102 10.40 -6.40 -6.58
N ASP A 103 11.58 -6.66 -7.16
CA ASP A 103 12.52 -5.60 -7.53
C ASP A 103 11.95 -4.68 -8.61
N ALA A 104 11.23 -5.25 -9.58
CA ALA A 104 10.54 -4.49 -10.63
C ALA A 104 9.40 -3.64 -10.04
N ALA A 105 8.68 -4.15 -9.04
CA ALA A 105 7.62 -3.42 -8.36
C ALA A 105 8.17 -2.25 -7.52
N LEU A 106 9.27 -2.46 -6.81
CA LEU A 106 9.95 -1.39 -6.06
C LEU A 106 10.48 -0.31 -6.99
N ALA A 107 11.09 -0.71 -8.13
CA ALA A 107 11.54 0.23 -9.14
C ALA A 107 10.37 1.00 -9.78
N LEU A 108 9.22 0.36 -10.00
CA LEU A 108 8.01 1.03 -10.50
C LEU A 108 7.53 2.12 -9.53
N ALA A 109 7.45 1.81 -8.23
CA ALA A 109 7.05 2.78 -7.21
C ALA A 109 8.01 3.96 -7.11
N SER A 110 9.33 3.73 -7.12
CA SER A 110 10.34 4.79 -7.11
C SER A 110 10.22 5.68 -8.35
N ARG A 111 10.11 5.11 -9.56
CA ARG A 111 9.88 5.89 -10.80
C ARG A 111 8.58 6.68 -10.76
N ALA A 112 7.51 6.12 -10.19
CA ALA A 112 6.25 6.82 -10.03
C ALA A 112 6.43 8.03 -9.11
N HIS A 113 7.11 7.88 -7.96
CA HIS A 113 7.36 8.99 -7.04
C HIS A 113 8.22 10.09 -7.67
N GLU A 114 9.22 9.77 -8.50
CA GLU A 114 9.98 10.79 -9.24
C GLU A 114 9.08 11.74 -10.04
N ALA A 115 7.98 11.25 -10.63
CA ALA A 115 7.03 12.09 -11.36
C ALA A 115 6.23 13.06 -10.46
N PHE A 116 6.13 12.77 -9.15
CA PHE A 116 5.38 13.55 -8.15
C PHE A 116 6.27 14.20 -7.08
N ARG A 117 7.60 14.14 -7.23
CA ARG A 117 8.57 14.53 -6.20
C ARG A 117 8.48 15.98 -5.74
N HIS A 118 7.91 16.87 -6.55
CA HIS A 118 7.76 18.28 -6.23
C HIS A 118 6.49 18.58 -5.42
N GLY A 119 5.52 17.65 -5.38
CA GLY A 119 4.25 17.83 -4.67
C GLY A 119 4.15 17.04 -3.36
N PHE A 120 4.86 15.91 -3.25
CA PHE A 120 4.72 15.00 -2.13
C PHE A 120 6.07 14.48 -1.65
N SER A 121 6.42 14.76 -0.40
CA SER A 121 7.64 14.22 0.22
C SER A 121 7.54 12.73 0.52
N VAL A 122 6.34 12.21 0.78
CA VAL A 122 6.10 10.79 1.10
C VAL A 122 4.87 10.31 0.35
N ILE A 123 4.95 9.11 -0.24
CA ILE A 123 3.82 8.44 -0.88
C ILE A 123 3.87 6.95 -0.53
N GLY A 124 2.73 6.36 -0.18
CA GLY A 124 2.57 4.91 -0.12
C GLY A 124 1.90 4.41 -1.40
N TRP A 125 2.64 3.67 -2.21
CA TRP A 125 2.15 3.11 -3.46
C TRP A 125 1.58 1.72 -3.24
N ASP A 126 0.40 1.48 -3.80
CA ASP A 126 -0.13 0.13 -3.93
C ASP A 126 0.22 -0.40 -5.32
N VAL A 127 1.09 -1.40 -5.37
CA VAL A 127 1.56 -2.03 -6.60
C VAL A 127 1.03 -3.46 -6.64
N GLY A 128 0.13 -3.75 -7.57
CA GLY A 128 -0.41 -5.09 -7.79
C GLY A 128 0.60 -6.00 -8.47
N LEU A 129 0.71 -7.24 -8.00
CA LEU A 129 1.57 -8.28 -8.60
C LEU A 129 0.73 -9.15 -9.55
N SER A 130 0.71 -8.77 -10.83
CA SER A 130 -0.12 -9.41 -11.84
C SER A 130 0.62 -10.48 -12.65
N GLU A 131 -0.11 -11.30 -13.40
CA GLU A 131 0.47 -12.29 -14.32
C GLU A 131 1.32 -11.68 -15.45
N THR A 132 1.12 -10.39 -15.75
CA THR A 132 1.90 -9.64 -16.75
C THR A 132 2.94 -8.70 -16.13
N GLY A 133 3.25 -8.90 -14.85
CA GLY A 133 4.20 -8.08 -14.08
C GLY A 133 3.54 -7.03 -13.16
N PRO A 134 4.34 -6.17 -12.51
CA PRO A 134 3.83 -5.19 -11.54
C PRO A 134 2.99 -4.09 -12.19
N VAL A 135 1.87 -3.74 -11.55
CA VAL A 135 0.94 -2.68 -12.01
C VAL A 135 0.70 -1.68 -10.88
N LEU A 136 0.84 -0.38 -11.16
CA LEU A 136 0.53 0.67 -10.20
C LEU A 136 -0.99 0.83 -10.07
N ILE A 137 -1.53 0.69 -8.86
CA ILE A 137 -2.97 0.76 -8.58
C ILE A 137 -3.34 2.14 -8.04
N GLU A 138 -2.68 2.57 -6.98
CA GLU A 138 -2.94 3.87 -6.34
C GLU A 138 -1.69 4.43 -5.64
N GLY A 139 -1.65 5.76 -5.52
CA GLY A 139 -0.67 6.48 -4.71
C GLY A 139 -1.37 7.17 -3.54
N ASN A 140 -0.98 6.83 -2.31
CA ASN A 140 -1.55 7.37 -1.10
C ASN A 140 -0.64 8.45 -0.52
N TRP A 141 -1.08 9.71 -0.57
CA TRP A 141 -0.34 10.86 -0.01
C TRP A 141 -0.32 10.85 1.54
N SER A 142 -1.31 10.22 2.17
CA SER A 142 -1.35 9.96 3.62
C SER A 142 -1.43 8.44 3.84
N PRO A 143 -0.32 7.72 3.66
CA PRO A 143 -0.35 6.26 3.51
C PRO A 143 -0.60 5.47 4.80
N GLY A 144 -0.54 6.14 5.96
CA GLY A 144 -0.50 5.48 7.26
C GLY A 144 0.82 4.72 7.48
N SER A 145 1.29 4.68 8.74
CA SER A 145 2.52 3.97 9.12
C SER A 145 2.30 2.91 10.19
N ASP A 146 1.06 2.78 10.69
CA ASP A 146 0.66 1.83 11.72
C ASP A 146 0.89 0.38 11.29
N ILE A 147 0.60 0.08 10.02
CA ILE A 147 0.81 -1.27 9.48
C ILE A 147 2.30 -1.65 9.42
N LEU A 148 3.19 -0.68 9.18
CA LEU A 148 4.64 -0.87 9.19
C LEU A 148 5.14 -1.15 10.61
N ALA A 149 4.67 -0.35 11.57
CA ALA A 149 5.02 -0.54 12.98
C ALA A 149 4.56 -1.91 13.50
N LEU A 150 3.37 -2.37 13.09
CA LEU A 150 2.87 -3.70 13.40
C LEU A 150 3.80 -4.80 12.88
N VAL A 151 4.14 -4.78 11.58
CA VAL A 151 4.89 -5.89 10.98
C VAL A 151 6.36 -5.90 11.40
N PHE A 152 6.98 -4.74 11.52
CA PHE A 152 8.41 -4.60 11.81
C PHE A 152 8.70 -4.48 13.31
N GLY A 153 7.69 -4.23 14.15
CA GLY A 153 7.86 -4.11 15.60
C GLY A 153 8.71 -2.91 16.03
N ARG A 154 8.79 -1.87 15.20
CA ARG A 154 9.58 -0.65 15.44
C ARG A 154 8.72 0.60 15.31
N ALA A 155 9.00 1.61 16.13
CA ALA A 155 8.32 2.90 16.01
C ALA A 155 8.77 3.61 14.73
N LEU A 156 7.90 4.45 14.16
CA LEU A 156 8.21 5.23 12.96
C LEU A 156 9.51 6.06 13.12
N GLY A 157 9.74 6.61 14.31
CA GLY A 157 10.93 7.44 14.59
C GLY A 157 12.26 6.69 14.48
N ASP A 158 12.24 5.36 14.53
CA ASP A 158 13.42 4.49 14.46
C ASP A 158 13.65 3.93 13.04
N THR A 159 12.91 4.43 12.04
CA THR A 159 13.01 3.96 10.65
C THR A 159 13.64 5.01 9.73
N ARG A 160 14.09 4.56 8.55
CA ARG A 160 14.56 5.45 7.48
C ARG A 160 13.46 6.41 7.04
N LEU A 161 12.22 5.93 6.95
CA LEU A 161 11.06 6.77 6.68
C LEU A 161 10.89 7.86 7.74
N GLY A 162 11.06 7.54 9.03
CA GLY A 162 11.01 8.52 10.13
C GLY A 162 12.10 9.57 10.05
N ALA A 163 13.32 9.17 9.68
CA ALA A 163 14.43 10.11 9.45
C ALA A 163 14.10 11.11 8.33
N LEU A 164 13.50 10.65 7.23
CA LEU A 164 13.09 11.51 6.12
C LEU A 164 11.90 12.40 6.48
N TYR A 165 10.92 11.91 7.25
CA TYR A 165 9.89 12.79 7.84
C TYR A 165 10.51 13.92 8.64
N ARG A 166 11.49 13.62 9.52
CA ARG A 166 12.19 14.64 10.30
C ARG A 166 12.95 15.63 9.42
N HIS A 167 13.61 15.15 8.37
CA HIS A 167 14.30 16.01 7.41
C HIS A 167 13.34 17.03 6.76
N HIS A 168 12.23 16.55 6.19
CA HIS A 168 11.25 17.43 5.53
C HIS A 168 10.55 18.38 6.50
N LEU A 169 10.20 17.91 7.70
CA LEU A 169 9.61 18.78 8.73
C LEU A 169 10.59 19.84 9.26
N GLY A 170 11.88 19.50 9.36
CA GLY A 170 12.91 20.46 9.77
C GLY A 170 13.24 21.52 8.72
N ALA A 171 13.02 21.22 7.44
CA ALA A 171 13.18 22.16 6.34
C ALA A 171 11.97 23.10 6.14
N ALA A 172 10.79 22.73 6.68
CA ALA A 172 9.60 23.56 6.61
C ALA A 172 9.73 24.80 7.53
N SER A 173 9.62 26.01 6.97
CA SER A 173 9.59 27.21 7.80
C SER A 173 8.28 27.28 8.60
N PRO A 174 8.30 27.82 9.84
CA PRO A 174 7.07 28.07 10.61
C PRO A 174 6.05 28.91 9.83
N GLU A 175 6.49 29.79 8.95
CA GLU A 175 5.67 30.61 8.06
C GLU A 175 4.99 29.75 6.99
N ALA A 176 5.73 28.85 6.34
CA ALA A 176 5.17 27.92 5.35
C ALA A 176 4.15 26.97 5.99
N TRP A 177 4.44 26.46 7.20
CA TRP A 177 3.51 25.61 7.93
C TRP A 177 2.20 26.34 8.28
N ARG A 178 2.30 27.59 8.76
CA ARG A 178 1.12 28.42 9.09
C ARG A 178 0.32 28.84 7.86
N ALA A 179 0.98 29.01 6.72
CA ALA A 179 0.34 29.35 5.45
C ALA A 179 -0.22 28.14 4.69
N ALA A 180 0.12 26.90 5.13
CA ALA A 180 -0.34 25.69 4.48
C ALA A 180 -1.87 25.61 4.53
N LYS A 181 -2.50 25.56 3.36
CA LYS A 181 -3.94 25.30 3.25
C LYS A 181 -4.18 23.81 3.49
N PRO A 182 -5.27 23.43 4.17
CA PRO A 182 -5.72 22.04 4.13
C PRO A 182 -5.81 21.61 2.67
N ILE A 183 -5.19 20.46 2.34
CA ILE A 183 -5.45 19.81 1.05
C ILE A 183 -6.95 19.47 1.08
N GLU A 184 -7.73 20.10 0.19
CA GLU A 184 -9.20 20.00 0.15
C GLU A 184 -9.64 18.56 0.38
N GLY A 185 -10.29 18.32 1.52
CA GLY A 185 -10.96 17.04 1.73
C GLY A 185 -12.17 16.97 0.82
N GLU A 186 -12.41 15.80 0.20
CA GLU A 186 -13.71 15.54 -0.42
C GLU A 186 -14.83 15.90 0.59
N PRO A 187 -15.78 16.77 0.23
CA PRO A 187 -16.90 17.06 1.11
C PRO A 187 -17.70 15.77 1.30
N ARG A 188 -17.59 15.15 2.48
CA ARG A 188 -18.44 14.02 2.86
C ARG A 188 -19.88 14.52 2.92
N GLY A 189 -20.74 14.03 2.02
CA GLY A 189 -22.20 14.12 2.20
C GLY A 189 -23.02 14.88 1.15
N GLN A 190 -22.55 15.06 -0.08
CA GLN A 190 -23.49 15.35 -1.18
C GLN A 190 -23.93 14.03 -1.82
N GLU A 191 -25.16 13.60 -1.51
CA GLU A 191 -25.85 12.57 -2.30
C GLU A 191 -25.85 13.00 -3.78
N PRO A 192 -25.50 12.12 -4.72
CA PRO A 192 -25.62 12.44 -6.13
C PRO A 192 -27.10 12.66 -6.45
N ALA A 193 -27.43 13.84 -7.00
CA ALA A 193 -28.75 14.13 -7.52
C ALA A 193 -29.16 13.03 -8.50
N LEU A 194 -30.30 12.39 -8.22
CA LEU A 194 -30.94 11.41 -9.08
C LEU A 194 -31.08 11.99 -10.49
N VAL A 195 -30.37 11.41 -11.46
CA VAL A 195 -30.58 11.69 -12.88
C VAL A 195 -31.97 11.17 -13.25
N GLU A 196 -32.90 12.08 -13.51
CA GLU A 196 -34.22 11.77 -14.06
C GLU A 196 -34.06 10.94 -15.34
N ARG A 197 -34.74 9.79 -15.36
CA ARG A 197 -34.83 8.91 -16.52
C ARG A 197 -35.57 9.65 -17.64
N ALA A 198 -34.85 10.04 -18.69
CA ALA A 198 -35.47 10.35 -19.96
C ALA A 198 -36.14 9.07 -20.49
N ALA A 199 -37.46 9.11 -20.55
CA ALA A 199 -38.27 8.13 -21.25
C ALA A 199 -37.87 8.11 -22.73
N LEU A 200 -37.33 6.99 -23.20
CA LEU A 200 -37.27 6.68 -24.62
C LEU A 200 -38.59 6.05 -25.00
N SER A 201 -39.42 6.84 -25.67
CA SER A 201 -40.53 6.38 -26.51
C SER A 201 -40.25 6.85 -27.92
N VAL A 202 -39.71 5.96 -28.76
CA VAL A 202 -40.14 5.66 -30.15
C VAL A 202 -39.73 4.23 -30.44
#